data_AF-A0A7V9DXC3-F1
#
_entry.id   AF-A0A7V9DXC3-F1
#
_cell.length_a   1.000
_cell.length_b   1.000
_cell.length_c   1.000
_cell.angle_alpha   90.00
_cell.angle_beta   90.00
_cell.angle_gamma   90.00
#
_symmetry.space_group_name_H-M   'P 1'
#
loop_
_entity.id
_entity.type
_entity.pdbx_description
1 polymer ?
#
loop_
_entity_poly.entity_id
_entity_poly.type
_entity_poly.pdbx_seq_one_letter_code
_entity_poly.pdbx_strand_id
1 'polypeptide(L)'
;ANTLLSVTDHCLRSRNYVNVIVAGKQPELQWLDMDAAIEHCTAGVGIWKWASNDGGAEPDVVMACCGDVPTLETLAAVQILRQQLPELKVRVVNVVDLMTLQSQSEHPHALSDSDFDALFTRDKPIIFAFHGYPWLIHRLTYRRTNHPQLHVRGFKEEGTTTTPFDMAVLNDLDRFHLCGDVIDRVPGLAARAAHVKQHLRDKLLEHKAYIEKHGEDMPEIRNWKWGAASVAAPIPRHWSL
;
A
#
# COMPACT_ATOMS: atom_id res chain seq x y z
N ALA A 1 15.09 -1.12 6.31
CA ALA A 1 16.44 -1.70 6.49
C ALA A 1 16.41 -3.11 7.11
N ASN A 2 15.70 -3.33 8.23
CA ASN A 2 15.73 -4.64 8.91
C ASN A 2 15.22 -5.82 8.05
N THR A 3 14.14 -5.63 7.29
CA THR A 3 13.64 -6.60 6.29
C THR A 3 14.70 -6.94 5.25
N LEU A 4 15.45 -5.94 4.75
CA LEU A 4 16.54 -6.14 3.80
C LEU A 4 17.68 -6.97 4.41
N LEU A 5 18.06 -6.73 5.66
CA LEU A 5 19.10 -7.52 6.35
C LEU A 5 18.68 -8.98 6.49
N SER A 6 17.44 -9.22 6.94
CA SER A 6 16.86 -10.56 7.07
C SER A 6 16.79 -11.32 5.74
N VAL A 7 16.28 -10.68 4.67
CA VAL A 7 16.24 -11.27 3.32
C VAL A 7 17.65 -11.55 2.79
N THR A 8 18.60 -10.63 3.00
CA THR A 8 19.97 -10.80 2.52
C THR A 8 20.67 -11.98 3.20
N ASP A 9 20.50 -12.15 4.53
CA ASP A 9 21.04 -13.31 5.25
C ASP A 9 20.50 -14.63 4.69
N HIS A 10 19.19 -14.71 4.44
CA HIS A 10 18.56 -15.87 3.81
C HIS A 10 19.14 -16.14 2.41
N CYS A 11 19.21 -15.12 1.55
CA CYS A 11 19.69 -15.27 0.18
C CYS A 11 21.15 -15.75 0.11
N LEU A 12 22.03 -15.28 1.00
CA LEU A 12 23.45 -15.70 1.03
C LEU A 12 23.62 -17.16 1.47
N ARG A 13 22.68 -17.70 2.26
CA ARG A 13 22.67 -19.12 2.69
C ARG A 13 21.97 -20.04 1.71
N SER A 14 21.10 -19.52 0.85
CA SER A 14 20.39 -20.30 -0.17
C SER A 14 21.33 -20.95 -1.20
N ARG A 15 20.89 -22.04 -1.83
CA ARG A 15 21.65 -22.78 -2.85
C ARG A 15 20.72 -23.16 -4.00
N ASN A 16 21.21 -23.07 -5.23
CA ASN A 16 20.42 -23.34 -6.45
C ASN A 16 19.23 -22.38 -6.65
N TYR A 17 19.33 -21.13 -6.17
CA TYR A 17 18.37 -20.05 -6.40
C TYR A 17 19.02 -18.93 -7.23
N VAL A 18 18.20 -18.22 -7.99
CA VAL A 18 18.50 -16.85 -8.42
C VAL A 18 17.66 -15.93 -7.54
N ASN A 19 18.32 -15.16 -6.67
CA ASN A 19 17.64 -14.24 -5.75
C ASN A 19 17.68 -12.81 -6.32
N VAL A 20 16.52 -12.19 -6.47
CA VAL A 20 16.40 -10.77 -6.84
C VAL A 20 15.89 -10.00 -5.63
N ILE A 21 16.71 -9.10 -5.11
CA ILE A 21 16.37 -8.24 -3.97
C ILE A 21 16.14 -6.83 -4.50
N VAL A 22 14.92 -6.32 -4.36
CA VAL A 22 14.57 -4.93 -4.68
C VAL A 22 14.61 -4.12 -3.39
N ALA A 23 15.46 -3.10 -3.35
CA ALA A 23 15.63 -2.25 -2.19
C ALA A 23 15.98 -0.81 -2.57
N GLY A 24 15.31 0.13 -1.93
CA GLY A 24 15.57 1.55 -2.01
C GLY A 24 16.86 1.92 -1.31
N LYS A 25 17.52 2.93 -1.88
CA LYS A 25 18.74 3.55 -1.32
C LYS A 25 18.48 4.91 -0.70
N GLN A 26 17.29 5.47 -0.93
CA GLN A 26 16.94 6.82 -0.49
C GLN A 26 16.71 6.81 1.03
N PRO A 27 16.88 7.94 1.73
CA PRO A 27 16.48 8.03 3.13
C PRO A 27 14.98 7.76 3.29
N GLU A 28 14.63 6.77 4.11
CA GLU A 28 13.26 6.29 4.27
C GLU A 28 12.96 5.93 5.73
N LEU A 29 11.66 5.91 6.07
CA LEU A 29 11.17 5.49 7.39
C LEU A 29 11.50 4.01 7.66
N GLN A 30 11.72 3.67 8.93
CA GLN A 30 11.87 2.29 9.38
C GLN A 30 10.56 1.78 9.99
N TRP A 31 10.08 0.64 9.51
CA TRP A 31 8.76 0.11 9.86
C TRP A 31 8.78 -0.98 10.92
N LEU A 32 9.79 -1.85 10.88
CA LEU A 32 9.90 -3.02 11.74
C LEU A 32 11.24 -2.96 12.48
N ASP A 33 11.25 -3.35 13.75
CA ASP A 33 12.48 -3.74 14.43
C ASP A 33 13.03 -5.06 13.83
N MET A 34 14.17 -5.53 14.33
CA MET A 34 14.82 -6.70 13.74
C MET A 34 14.03 -7.99 13.97
N ASP A 35 13.47 -8.19 15.16
CA ASP A 35 12.73 -9.41 15.51
C ASP A 35 11.45 -9.51 14.67
N ALA A 36 10.68 -8.43 14.57
CA ALA A 36 9.49 -8.37 13.71
C ALA A 36 9.86 -8.55 12.22
N ALA A 37 11.00 -8.02 11.77
CA ALA A 37 11.46 -8.22 10.40
C ALA A 37 11.85 -9.68 10.12
N ILE A 38 12.48 -10.39 11.07
CA ILE A 38 12.80 -11.81 10.93
C ILE A 38 11.53 -12.63 10.81
N GLU A 39 10.56 -12.43 11.71
CA GLU A 39 9.27 -13.14 11.68
C GLU A 39 8.53 -12.88 10.35
N HIS A 40 8.42 -11.61 9.95
CA HIS A 40 7.71 -11.21 8.75
C HIS A 40 8.37 -11.73 7.46
N CYS A 41 9.70 -11.64 7.35
CA CYS A 41 10.43 -12.19 6.21
C CYS A 41 10.35 -13.72 6.14
N THR A 42 10.31 -14.40 7.28
CA THR A 42 10.18 -15.87 7.33
C THR A 42 8.82 -16.30 6.79
N ALA A 43 7.75 -15.56 7.08
CA ALA A 43 6.44 -15.79 6.50
C ALA A 43 6.33 -15.32 5.04
N GLY A 44 7.14 -14.33 4.64
CA GLY A 44 7.15 -13.73 3.29
C GLY A 44 5.98 -12.78 3.01
N VAL A 45 4.91 -12.84 3.80
CA VAL A 45 3.73 -11.96 3.74
C VAL A 45 3.03 -11.98 5.10
N GLY A 46 2.38 -10.86 5.47
CA GLY A 46 1.68 -10.80 6.76
C GLY A 46 0.82 -9.56 6.97
N ILE A 47 -0.11 -9.67 7.92
CA ILE A 47 -0.94 -8.56 8.39
C ILE A 47 -0.13 -7.67 9.33
N TRP A 48 -0.07 -6.38 9.04
CA TRP A 48 0.48 -5.39 9.96
C TRP A 48 -0.62 -4.92 10.92
N LYS A 49 -0.70 -5.61 12.07
CA LYS A 49 -1.73 -5.38 13.09
C LYS A 49 -1.79 -3.93 13.59
N TRP A 50 -0.64 -3.28 13.73
CA TRP A 50 -0.53 -1.89 14.18
C TRP A 50 -1.03 -0.86 13.15
N ALA A 51 -1.03 -1.23 11.87
CA ALA A 51 -1.54 -0.40 10.78
C ALA A 51 -3.03 -0.64 10.50
N SER A 52 -3.53 -1.83 10.85
CA SER A 52 -4.92 -2.26 10.64
C SER A 52 -5.85 -1.76 11.75
N ASN A 53 -7.16 -1.66 11.47
CA ASN A 53 -8.20 -1.33 12.46
C ASN A 53 -9.45 -2.26 12.39
N ASP A 54 -9.37 -3.35 11.62
CA ASP A 54 -10.40 -4.39 11.50
C ASP A 54 -10.55 -5.23 12.78
N GLY A 55 -9.55 -5.22 13.67
CA GLY A 55 -9.65 -5.83 15.01
C GLY A 55 -9.86 -7.34 14.96
N GLY A 56 -9.43 -8.00 13.88
CA GLY A 56 -9.66 -9.42 13.63
C GLY A 56 -11.05 -9.76 13.07
N ALA A 57 -11.92 -8.77 12.88
CA ALA A 57 -13.15 -8.94 12.10
C ALA A 57 -12.84 -8.90 10.59
N GLU A 58 -13.88 -9.15 9.79
CA GLU A 58 -13.79 -8.96 8.35
C GLU A 58 -13.62 -7.47 8.01
N PRO A 59 -12.62 -7.08 7.20
CA PRO A 59 -12.43 -5.67 6.81
C PRO A 59 -13.43 -5.25 5.73
N ASP A 60 -13.60 -3.95 5.56
CA ASP A 60 -14.29 -3.39 4.39
C ASP A 60 -13.37 -3.37 3.16
N VAL A 61 -12.06 -3.26 3.39
CA VAL A 61 -11.03 -3.20 2.36
C VAL A 61 -9.68 -3.73 2.86
N VAL A 62 -8.94 -4.40 1.98
CA VAL A 62 -7.53 -4.76 2.21
C VAL A 62 -6.63 -3.77 1.47
N MET A 63 -5.72 -3.14 2.22
CA MET A 63 -4.63 -2.33 1.70
C MET A 63 -3.36 -3.18 1.68
N ALA A 64 -2.99 -3.67 0.51
CA ALA A 64 -1.82 -4.52 0.32
C ALA A 64 -0.66 -3.73 -0.29
N CYS A 65 0.58 -4.03 0.11
CA CYS A 65 1.76 -3.36 -0.43
C CYS A 65 2.96 -4.28 -0.59
N CYS A 66 3.77 -4.04 -1.63
CA CYS A 66 5.03 -4.74 -1.88
C CYS A 66 6.07 -3.82 -2.52
N GLY A 67 7.12 -3.52 -1.75
CA GLY A 67 8.14 -2.50 -2.05
C GLY A 67 8.11 -1.38 -1.02
N ASP A 68 9.23 -0.68 -0.88
CA ASP A 68 9.43 0.42 0.07
C ASP A 68 8.51 1.62 -0.17
N VAL A 69 8.58 2.25 -1.35
CA VAL A 69 7.72 3.39 -1.72
C VAL A 69 6.24 2.99 -1.70
N PRO A 70 5.81 1.85 -2.30
CA PRO A 70 4.44 1.35 -2.16
C PRO A 70 3.98 1.19 -0.71
N THR A 71 4.86 0.71 0.19
CA THR A 71 4.54 0.56 1.62
C THR A 71 4.33 1.93 2.27
N LEU A 72 5.21 2.90 1.99
CA LEU A 72 5.08 4.26 2.53
C LEU A 72 3.76 4.92 2.09
N GLU A 73 3.44 4.87 0.80
CA GLU A 73 2.22 5.47 0.27
C GLU A 73 0.95 4.74 0.74
N THR A 74 1.02 3.42 0.88
CA THR A 74 -0.09 2.63 1.46
C THR A 74 -0.37 3.02 2.90
N LEU A 75 0.67 3.14 3.73
CA LEU A 75 0.49 3.58 5.12
C LEU A 75 -0.01 5.02 5.20
N ALA A 76 0.52 5.92 4.39
CA ALA A 76 0.00 7.29 4.35
C ALA A 76 -1.48 7.33 3.92
N ALA A 77 -1.89 6.52 2.95
CA ALA A 77 -3.29 6.37 2.55
C ALA A 77 -4.16 5.83 3.70
N VAL A 78 -3.70 4.78 4.39
CA VAL A 78 -4.39 4.21 5.56
C VAL A 78 -4.58 5.26 6.65
N GLN A 79 -3.58 6.11 6.90
CA GLN A 79 -3.69 7.18 7.88
C GLN A 79 -4.75 8.23 7.47
N ILE A 80 -4.77 8.64 6.20
CA ILE A 80 -5.79 9.56 5.66
C ILE A 80 -7.19 8.95 5.79
N LEU A 81 -7.37 7.69 5.36
CA LEU A 81 -8.65 6.98 5.45
C LEU A 81 -9.15 6.89 6.89
N ARG A 82 -8.29 6.55 7.84
CA ARG A 82 -8.66 6.48 9.27
C ARG A 82 -9.08 7.84 9.83
N GLN A 83 -8.50 8.93 9.36
CA GLN A 83 -8.83 10.28 9.81
C GLN A 83 -10.14 10.77 9.20
N GLN A 84 -10.36 10.53 7.91
CA GLN A 84 -11.51 11.06 7.17
C GLN A 84 -12.74 10.15 7.23
N LEU A 85 -12.52 8.84 7.40
CA LEU A 85 -13.54 7.79 7.35
C LEU A 85 -13.32 6.80 8.53
N PRO A 86 -13.49 7.23 9.79
CA PRO A 86 -13.11 6.45 10.97
C PRO A 86 -13.87 5.12 11.13
N GLU A 87 -15.06 5.01 10.54
CA GLU A 87 -15.87 3.80 10.55
C GLU A 87 -15.36 2.72 9.59
N LEU A 88 -14.52 3.08 8.61
CA LEU A 88 -13.99 2.15 7.62
C LEU A 88 -13.01 1.16 8.26
N LYS A 89 -13.27 -0.14 8.10
CA LYS A 89 -12.38 -1.22 8.54
C LYS A 89 -11.36 -1.55 7.46
N VAL A 90 -10.11 -1.24 7.74
CA VAL A 90 -8.96 -1.43 6.88
C VAL A 90 -8.04 -2.49 7.47
N ARG A 91 -7.73 -3.50 6.66
CA ARG A 91 -6.66 -4.46 6.94
C ARG A 91 -5.44 -4.11 6.09
N VAL A 92 -4.26 -4.03 6.70
CA VAL A 92 -3.01 -3.77 6.01
C VAL A 92 -2.21 -5.06 5.88
N VAL A 93 -1.86 -5.43 4.64
CA VAL A 93 -1.04 -6.61 4.33
C VAL A 93 0.25 -6.16 3.65
N ASN A 94 1.40 -6.57 4.18
CA ASN A 94 2.69 -6.33 3.54
C ASN A 94 3.24 -7.63 2.95
N VAL A 95 3.75 -7.57 1.73
CA VAL A 95 4.33 -8.70 1.00
C VAL A 95 5.82 -8.43 0.75
N VAL A 96 6.67 -9.38 1.15
CA VAL A 96 8.13 -9.36 0.94
C VAL A 96 8.52 -10.38 -0.13
N ASP A 97 8.03 -11.61 -0.01
CA ASP A 97 8.23 -12.66 -1.02
C ASP A 97 7.00 -12.73 -1.94
N LEU A 98 7.13 -12.25 -3.17
CA LEU A 98 6.07 -12.28 -4.18
C LEU A 98 5.60 -13.71 -4.51
N MET A 99 6.45 -14.71 -4.33
CA MET A 99 6.11 -16.10 -4.66
C MET A 99 5.06 -16.67 -3.71
N THR A 100 4.86 -16.08 -2.54
CA THR A 100 3.77 -16.42 -1.60
C THR A 100 2.37 -16.22 -2.23
N LEU A 101 2.26 -15.32 -3.21
CA LEU A 101 0.99 -14.97 -3.86
C LEU A 101 0.53 -16.03 -4.88
N GLN A 102 1.44 -16.83 -5.43
CA GLN A 102 1.12 -17.89 -6.41
C GLN A 102 0.30 -19.02 -5.78
N SER A 103 -0.36 -19.86 -6.57
CA SER A 103 -0.99 -21.10 -6.05
C SER A 103 0.08 -22.11 -5.62
N GLN A 104 -0.21 -22.94 -4.60
CA GLN A 104 0.68 -24.04 -4.16
C GLN A 104 1.05 -25.03 -5.27
N SER A 105 0.18 -25.18 -6.26
CA SER A 105 0.46 -25.99 -7.45
C SER A 105 1.56 -25.41 -8.36
N GLU A 106 1.88 -24.13 -8.23
CA GLU A 106 2.80 -23.39 -9.12
C GLU A 106 4.15 -23.07 -8.47
N HIS A 107 4.22 -22.89 -7.13
CA HIS A 107 5.47 -22.52 -6.46
C HIS A 107 5.56 -23.06 -5.01
N PRO A 108 6.72 -23.57 -4.56
CA PRO A 108 6.88 -24.12 -3.21
C PRO A 108 6.69 -23.12 -2.06
N HIS A 109 6.91 -21.83 -2.29
CA HIS A 109 6.71 -20.78 -1.29
C HIS A 109 5.25 -20.28 -1.19
N ALA A 110 4.40 -20.72 -2.11
CA ALA A 110 3.03 -20.24 -2.20
C ALA A 110 2.23 -20.55 -0.92
N LEU A 111 1.40 -19.58 -0.52
CA LEU A 111 0.39 -19.82 0.50
C LEU A 111 -0.66 -20.81 0.00
N SER A 112 -1.23 -21.59 0.94
CA SER A 112 -2.46 -22.33 0.66
C SER A 112 -3.57 -21.38 0.25
N ASP A 113 -4.58 -21.86 -0.48
CA ASP A 113 -5.72 -21.01 -0.85
C ASP A 113 -6.47 -20.51 0.39
N SER A 114 -6.55 -21.31 1.45
CA SER A 114 -7.15 -20.89 2.72
C SER A 114 -6.34 -19.80 3.43
N ASP A 115 -5.01 -19.88 3.43
CA ASP A 115 -4.16 -18.86 4.06
C ASP A 115 -4.17 -17.56 3.25
N PHE A 116 -4.20 -17.66 1.92
CA PHE A 116 -4.37 -16.50 1.05
C PHE A 116 -5.71 -15.80 1.33
N ASP A 117 -6.81 -16.56 1.34
CA ASP A 117 -8.15 -16.04 1.61
C ASP A 117 -8.26 -15.45 3.03
N ALA A 118 -7.56 -16.01 4.02
CA ALA A 118 -7.51 -15.45 5.37
C ALA A 118 -6.86 -14.06 5.41
N LEU A 119 -5.84 -13.82 4.59
CA LEU A 119 -5.16 -12.53 4.49
C LEU A 119 -5.93 -11.52 3.63
N PHE A 120 -6.31 -11.94 2.42
CA PHE A 120 -6.83 -11.07 1.36
C PHE A 120 -8.36 -11.08 1.23
N THR A 121 -9.05 -11.81 2.11
CA THR A 121 -10.50 -12.04 2.09
C THR A 121 -10.97 -12.80 0.85
N ARG A 122 -12.24 -13.18 0.81
CA ARG A 122 -12.84 -13.93 -0.30
C ARG A 122 -13.63 -13.05 -1.27
N ASP A 123 -14.02 -11.86 -0.82
CA ASP A 123 -14.99 -11.01 -1.52
C ASP A 123 -14.77 -9.50 -1.34
N LYS A 124 -13.86 -9.04 -0.47
CA LYS A 124 -13.64 -7.61 -0.23
C LYS A 124 -12.65 -7.01 -1.22
N PRO A 125 -12.79 -5.72 -1.59
CA PRO A 125 -11.81 -5.01 -2.39
C PRO A 125 -10.39 -5.11 -1.81
N ILE A 126 -9.42 -5.37 -2.68
CA ILE A 126 -7.98 -5.35 -2.37
C ILE A 126 -7.34 -4.25 -3.20
N ILE A 127 -6.85 -3.20 -2.55
CA ILE A 127 -6.02 -2.18 -3.19
C ILE A 127 -4.56 -2.57 -2.96
N PHE A 128 -3.88 -2.98 -4.03
CA PHE A 128 -2.52 -3.51 -3.96
C PHE A 128 -1.53 -2.50 -4.58
N ALA A 129 -0.69 -1.88 -3.75
CA ALA A 129 0.40 -1.02 -4.20
C ALA A 129 1.68 -1.84 -4.46
N PHE A 130 2.23 -1.77 -5.67
CA PHE A 130 3.35 -2.59 -6.10
C PHE A 130 4.47 -1.76 -6.74
N HIS A 131 5.73 -2.11 -6.45
CA HIS A 131 6.89 -1.38 -6.99
C HIS A 131 7.09 -1.56 -8.51
N GLY A 132 6.63 -2.68 -9.07
CA GLY A 132 6.77 -3.02 -10.48
C GLY A 132 5.46 -2.91 -11.26
N TYR A 133 5.39 -3.59 -12.41
CA TYR A 133 4.20 -3.57 -13.25
C TYR A 133 3.02 -4.31 -12.60
N PRO A 134 1.83 -3.68 -12.53
CA PRO A 134 0.62 -4.29 -11.95
C PRO A 134 0.26 -5.66 -12.51
N TRP A 135 0.53 -5.88 -13.80
CA TRP A 135 0.19 -7.12 -14.50
C TRP A 135 0.86 -8.36 -13.89
N LEU A 136 2.06 -8.22 -13.31
CA LEU A 136 2.72 -9.33 -12.64
C LEU A 136 1.90 -9.85 -11.46
N ILE A 137 1.36 -8.96 -10.62
CA ILE A 137 0.55 -9.36 -9.47
C ILE A 137 -0.72 -10.08 -9.93
N HIS A 138 -1.40 -9.57 -10.97
CA HIS A 138 -2.55 -10.26 -11.56
C HIS A 138 -2.20 -11.63 -12.11
N ARG A 139 -1.02 -11.79 -12.74
CA ARG A 139 -0.54 -13.08 -13.24
C ARG A 139 -0.22 -14.06 -12.11
N LEU A 140 0.38 -13.59 -11.00
CA LEU A 140 0.71 -14.46 -9.87
C LEU A 140 -0.57 -14.92 -9.13
N THR A 141 -1.62 -14.10 -9.14
CA THR A 141 -2.83 -14.34 -8.34
C THR A 141 -4.04 -14.82 -9.15
N TYR A 142 -3.91 -15.10 -10.45
CA TYR A 142 -5.04 -15.39 -11.35
C TYR A 142 -5.95 -16.56 -10.92
N ARG A 143 -5.46 -17.50 -10.10
CA ARG A 143 -6.23 -18.63 -9.56
C ARG A 143 -6.83 -18.37 -8.17
N ARG A 144 -6.52 -17.24 -7.53
CA ARG A 144 -6.96 -16.95 -6.17
C ARG A 144 -8.43 -16.55 -6.15
N THR A 145 -9.15 -16.97 -5.11
CA THR A 145 -10.61 -16.79 -4.96
C THR A 145 -11.06 -15.36 -5.22
N ASN A 146 -10.39 -14.40 -4.59
CA ASN A 146 -10.77 -12.99 -4.59
C ASN A 146 -10.09 -12.16 -5.70
N HIS A 147 -9.52 -12.80 -6.73
CA HIS A 147 -8.87 -12.10 -7.84
C HIS A 147 -9.74 -11.03 -8.52
N PRO A 148 -11.07 -11.19 -8.70
CA PRO A 148 -11.91 -10.14 -9.27
C PRO A 148 -11.95 -8.82 -8.48
N GLN A 149 -11.66 -8.87 -7.17
CA GLN A 149 -11.60 -7.70 -6.29
C GLN A 149 -10.17 -7.16 -6.12
N LEU A 150 -9.19 -7.75 -6.82
CA LEU A 150 -7.80 -7.32 -6.76
C LEU A 150 -7.57 -6.16 -7.72
N HIS A 151 -7.20 -5.00 -7.17
CA HIS A 151 -6.95 -3.78 -7.91
C HIS A 151 -5.52 -3.32 -7.64
N VAL A 152 -4.66 -3.50 -8.63
CA VAL A 152 -3.22 -3.29 -8.46
C VAL A 152 -2.81 -1.93 -9.04
N ARG A 153 -2.11 -1.14 -8.24
CA ARG A 153 -1.38 0.06 -8.63
C ARG A 153 0.11 -0.22 -8.62
N GLY A 154 0.83 0.37 -9.54
CA GLY A 154 2.27 0.16 -9.71
C GLY A 154 2.77 0.93 -10.92
N PHE A 155 3.96 0.59 -11.38
CA PHE A 155 4.60 1.33 -12.47
C PHE A 155 3.83 1.20 -13.79
N LYS A 156 3.62 2.35 -14.45
CA LYS A 156 2.85 2.52 -15.70
C LYS A 156 3.66 3.09 -16.86
N GLU A 157 4.99 3.08 -16.77
CA GLU A 157 5.89 3.76 -17.73
C GLU A 157 5.78 5.29 -17.72
N GLU A 158 5.21 5.86 -16.66
CA GLU A 158 5.12 7.31 -16.50
C GLU A 158 6.24 7.79 -15.57
N GLY A 159 7.03 8.73 -16.06
CA GLY A 159 8.18 9.24 -15.32
C GLY A 159 8.95 10.31 -16.09
N THR A 160 9.49 11.27 -15.34
CA THR A 160 10.39 12.30 -15.87
C THR A 160 11.31 12.78 -14.75
N THR A 161 12.17 13.76 -15.02
CA THR A 161 12.90 14.45 -13.95
C THR A 161 11.91 15.29 -13.16
N THR A 162 11.49 14.80 -12.00
CA THR A 162 10.52 15.44 -11.11
C THR A 162 10.84 15.10 -9.64
N THR A 163 9.98 15.52 -8.71
CA THR A 163 10.14 15.28 -7.28
C THR A 163 9.77 13.83 -6.90
N PRO A 164 10.29 13.28 -5.78
CA PRO A 164 10.05 11.90 -5.40
C PRO A 164 8.57 11.49 -5.28
N PHE A 165 7.72 12.32 -4.67
CA PHE A 165 6.29 12.00 -4.56
C PHE A 165 5.57 12.17 -5.90
N ASP A 166 5.98 13.13 -6.73
CA ASP A 166 5.40 13.29 -8.06
C ASP A 166 5.62 12.05 -8.95
N MET A 167 6.75 11.35 -8.80
CA MET A 167 6.95 10.04 -9.47
C MET A 167 5.88 9.01 -9.09
N ALA A 168 5.41 9.00 -7.84
CA ALA A 168 4.30 8.14 -7.42
C ALA A 168 2.96 8.64 -7.99
N VAL A 169 2.74 9.96 -8.02
CA VAL A 169 1.55 10.60 -8.58
C VAL A 169 1.38 10.29 -10.07
N LEU A 170 2.45 10.40 -10.86
CA LEU A 170 2.45 10.07 -12.29
C LEU A 170 2.01 8.63 -12.59
N ASN A 171 2.16 7.72 -11.62
CA ASN A 171 1.80 6.31 -11.74
C ASN A 171 0.49 5.95 -11.02
N ASP A 172 -0.24 6.93 -10.49
CA ASP A 172 -1.40 6.76 -9.60
C ASP A 172 -1.12 5.84 -8.39
N LEU A 173 0.12 5.82 -7.91
CA LEU A 173 0.58 4.99 -6.80
C LEU A 173 0.61 5.76 -5.47
N ASP A 174 0.48 7.07 -5.51
CA ASP A 174 0.50 7.91 -4.33
C ASP A 174 -0.73 7.72 -3.44
N ARG A 175 -0.57 8.12 -2.17
CA ARG A 175 -1.59 8.01 -1.13
C ARG A 175 -2.96 8.56 -1.50
N PHE A 176 -3.06 9.63 -2.30
CA PHE A 176 -4.34 10.24 -2.63
C PHE A 176 -5.11 9.41 -3.65
N HIS A 177 -4.43 8.90 -4.69
CA HIS A 177 -5.03 7.95 -5.62
C HIS A 177 -5.41 6.64 -4.94
N LEU A 178 -4.56 6.11 -4.05
CA LEU A 178 -4.88 4.92 -3.26
C LEU A 178 -6.14 5.12 -2.38
N CYS A 179 -6.29 6.27 -1.72
CA CYS A 179 -7.52 6.59 -0.99
C CYS A 179 -8.75 6.70 -1.92
N GLY A 180 -8.58 7.32 -3.10
CA GLY A 180 -9.63 7.43 -4.11
C GLY A 180 -10.12 6.06 -4.57
N ASP A 181 -9.20 5.12 -4.79
CA ASP A 181 -9.54 3.75 -5.17
C ASP A 181 -10.36 3.01 -4.12
N VAL A 182 -10.05 3.20 -2.84
CA VAL A 182 -10.84 2.66 -1.73
C VAL A 182 -12.26 3.22 -1.77
N ILE A 183 -12.40 4.54 -1.88
CA ILE A 183 -13.71 5.22 -1.90
C ILE A 183 -14.59 4.69 -3.04
N ASP A 184 -13.99 4.42 -4.20
CA ASP A 184 -14.73 3.98 -5.38
C ASP A 184 -15.15 2.52 -5.34
N ARG A 185 -14.44 1.68 -4.59
CA ARG A 185 -14.61 0.22 -4.63
C ARG A 185 -15.33 -0.35 -3.43
N VAL A 186 -15.22 0.29 -2.26
CA VAL A 186 -15.96 -0.15 -1.08
C VAL A 186 -17.45 0.10 -1.31
N PRO A 187 -18.30 -0.95 -1.27
CA PRO A 187 -19.73 -0.80 -1.55
C PRO A 187 -20.40 0.26 -0.67
N GLY A 188 -21.12 1.20 -1.29
CA GLY A 188 -21.83 2.27 -0.60
C GLY A 188 -20.96 3.43 -0.09
N LEU A 189 -19.63 3.37 -0.23
CA LEU A 189 -18.73 4.40 0.28
C LEU A 189 -18.66 5.64 -0.63
N ALA A 190 -18.66 5.46 -1.95
CA ALA A 190 -18.52 6.55 -2.92
C ALA A 190 -19.52 7.70 -2.71
N ALA A 191 -20.79 7.38 -2.45
CA ALA A 191 -21.83 8.38 -2.19
C ALA A 191 -21.61 9.13 -0.86
N ARG A 192 -21.15 8.43 0.18
CA ARG A 192 -20.93 9.00 1.52
C ARG A 192 -19.64 9.81 1.63
N ALA A 193 -18.64 9.47 0.82
CA ALA A 193 -17.31 10.05 0.88
C ALA A 193 -17.04 11.06 -0.26
N ALA A 194 -18.08 11.57 -0.93
CA ALA A 194 -17.94 12.49 -2.06
C ALA A 194 -17.07 13.73 -1.75
N HIS A 195 -17.25 14.35 -0.58
CA HIS A 195 -16.43 15.48 -0.14
C HIS A 195 -14.97 15.09 0.13
N VAL A 196 -14.74 13.90 0.70
CA VAL A 196 -13.38 13.38 0.91
C VAL A 196 -12.72 13.15 -0.44
N LYS A 197 -13.42 12.52 -1.39
CA LYS A 197 -12.92 12.31 -2.76
C LYS A 197 -12.59 13.62 -3.46
N GLN A 198 -13.43 14.65 -3.31
CA GLN A 198 -13.14 15.98 -3.85
C GLN A 198 -11.86 16.56 -3.22
N HIS A 199 -11.73 16.50 -1.90
CA HIS A 199 -10.55 16.99 -1.20
C HIS A 199 -9.25 16.30 -1.67
N LEU A 200 -9.27 14.98 -1.89
CA LEU A 200 -8.12 14.25 -2.42
C LEU A 200 -7.71 14.72 -3.82
N ARG A 201 -8.70 15.05 -4.68
CA ARG A 201 -8.44 15.61 -6.01
C ARG A 201 -7.86 17.03 -5.91
N ASP A 202 -8.39 17.83 -5.00
CA ASP A 202 -7.88 19.19 -4.75
C ASP A 202 -6.42 19.13 -4.27
N LYS A 203 -6.06 18.13 -3.45
CA LYS A 203 -4.67 17.89 -3.03
C LYS A 203 -3.73 17.53 -4.18
N LEU A 204 -4.18 16.77 -5.17
CA LEU A 204 -3.39 16.49 -6.36
C LEU A 204 -3.18 17.73 -7.24
N LEU A 205 -4.18 18.61 -7.32
CA LEU A 205 -4.06 19.91 -8.00
C LEU A 205 -3.11 20.85 -7.26
N GLU A 206 -3.20 20.91 -5.93
CA GLU A 206 -2.30 21.67 -5.06
C GLU A 206 -0.85 21.17 -5.23
N HIS A 207 -0.64 19.85 -5.19
CA HIS A 207 0.66 19.22 -5.42
C HIS A 207 1.29 19.66 -6.73
N LYS A 208 0.55 19.54 -7.84
CA LYS A 208 1.05 19.93 -9.17
C LYS A 208 1.49 21.39 -9.21
N ALA A 209 0.65 22.30 -8.71
CA ALA A 209 0.98 23.71 -8.66
C ALA A 209 2.18 24.00 -7.75
N TYR A 210 2.33 23.24 -6.66
CA TYR A 210 3.41 23.40 -5.69
C TYR A 210 4.75 22.99 -6.28
N ILE A 211 4.85 21.81 -6.91
CA ILE A 211 6.12 21.33 -7.46
C ILE A 211 6.60 22.19 -8.64
N GLU A 212 5.68 22.69 -9.47
CA GLU A 212 6.02 23.58 -10.60
C GLU A 212 6.60 24.92 -10.09
N LYS A 213 6.11 25.40 -8.94
CA LYS A 213 6.54 26.66 -8.35
C LYS A 213 7.79 26.54 -7.48
N HIS A 214 7.92 25.46 -6.73
CA HIS A 214 8.92 25.32 -5.66
C HIS A 214 10.03 24.32 -5.99
N GLY A 215 9.82 23.42 -6.95
CA GLY A 215 10.81 22.39 -7.31
C GLY A 215 11.04 21.32 -6.24
N GLU A 216 10.15 21.24 -5.25
CA GLU A 216 10.20 20.25 -4.17
C GLU A 216 8.78 19.81 -3.78
N ASP A 217 8.65 18.61 -3.21
CA ASP A 217 7.36 18.09 -2.75
C ASP A 217 6.78 18.94 -1.62
N MET A 218 5.44 18.92 -1.52
CA MET A 218 4.72 19.67 -0.48
C MET A 218 5.24 19.32 0.93
N PRO A 219 5.32 20.30 1.87
CA PRO A 219 5.83 20.06 3.21
C PRO A 219 5.08 18.96 3.97
N GLU A 220 3.78 18.80 3.73
CA GLU A 220 2.96 17.75 4.35
C GLU A 220 3.33 16.34 3.87
N ILE A 221 3.91 16.21 2.67
CA ILE A 221 4.41 14.95 2.11
C ILE A 221 5.81 14.66 2.68
N ARG A 222 6.72 15.63 2.58
CA ARG A 222 8.12 15.48 3.02
C ARG A 222 8.27 15.26 4.51
N ASN A 223 7.46 15.95 5.31
CA ASN A 223 7.51 15.89 6.77
C ASN A 223 6.54 14.87 7.36
N TRP A 224 5.88 14.07 6.51
CA TRP A 224 4.94 13.07 6.97
C TRP A 224 5.63 12.03 7.86
N LYS A 225 4.96 11.67 8.95
CA LYS A 225 5.37 10.59 9.86
C LYS A 225 4.15 9.78 10.23
N TRP A 226 4.33 8.47 10.32
CA TRP A 226 3.28 7.57 10.78
C TRP A 226 2.85 7.90 12.21
N GLY A 227 1.54 7.96 12.44
CA GLY A 227 0.95 8.19 13.76
C GLY A 227 1.00 9.64 14.26
N ALA A 228 1.71 10.54 13.56
CA ALA A 228 1.58 11.97 13.81
C ALA A 228 0.20 12.44 13.35
N ALA A 229 -0.50 13.20 14.19
CA ALA A 229 -1.70 13.93 13.74
C ALA A 229 -1.27 14.79 12.54
N SER A 230 -1.89 14.56 11.38
CA SER A 230 -1.58 15.35 10.19
C SER A 230 -2.04 16.79 10.44
N VAL A 231 -1.26 17.75 9.96
CA VAL A 231 -1.64 19.17 9.95
C VAL A 231 -2.73 19.44 8.89
N ALA A 232 -3.13 18.41 8.14
CA ALA A 232 -4.31 18.46 7.29
C ALA A 232 -5.54 18.61 8.19
N ALA A 233 -5.99 19.86 8.34
CA ALA A 233 -7.18 20.18 9.10
C ALA A 233 -8.32 19.24 8.65
N PRO A 234 -9.07 18.62 9.59
CA PRO A 234 -10.29 17.92 9.24
C PRO A 234 -11.16 18.85 8.39
N ILE A 235 -11.82 18.33 7.37
CA ILE A 235 -12.78 19.12 6.58
C ILE A 235 -13.71 19.81 7.60
N PRO A 236 -13.76 21.15 7.62
CA PRO A 236 -14.50 21.85 8.66
C PRO A 236 -15.99 21.46 8.60
N ARG A 237 -16.55 20.99 9.72
CA ARG A 237 -17.95 20.50 9.83
C ARG A 237 -19.02 21.60 9.71
N HIS A 238 -18.74 22.71 9.04
CA HIS A 238 -19.60 23.90 9.03
C HIS A 238 -19.89 24.35 7.61
N TRP A 239 -20.68 23.55 6.90
CA TRP A 239 -21.51 24.02 5.80
C TRP A 239 -22.84 23.26 5.82
N SER A 240 -23.63 23.53 6.86
CA SER A 240 -25.08 23.31 6.81
C SER A 240 -25.70 24.63 6.36
N LEU A 241 -26.19 24.66 5.12
CA LEU A 241 -27.28 25.54 4.71
C LEU A 241 -28.48 24.64 4.39
#